data_AF-A0A2G9TPF6-F1
#
_entry.id   AF-A0A2G9TPF6-F1
#
_cell.length_a   1.000
_cell.length_b   1.000
_cell.length_c   1.000
_cell.angle_alpha   90.00
_cell.angle_beta   90.00
_cell.angle_gamma   90.00
#
_symmetry.space_group_name_H-M   'P 1'
#
loop_
_entity.id
_entity.type
_entity.pdbx_description
1 polymer ?
#
loop_
_entity_poly.entity_id
_entity_poly.type
_entity_poly.pdbx_seq_one_letter_code
_entity_poly.pdbx_strand_id
1 'polypeptide(L)'
;WCGGTNGLAECGPMTAYGHSAGEFIECLSIAIQLRKEESEYDVVFLAGYHNRQILPAVDQFGNVAYRVGFKIGGGIDQDPACAPFRYPDQGIYITHIDEDSPAARAGLRRHDKILQVNGLDFTLLTHERAVKYIKKYAVLDMLVARAELPPLHH
;
A
#
# COMPACT_ATOMS: atom_id res chain seq x y z
N TRP A 1 -37.08 51.72 -2.26
CA TRP A 1 -36.88 51.18 -3.61
C TRP A 1 -36.45 49.73 -3.48
N CYS A 2 -37.12 48.85 -4.22
CA CYS A 2 -37.03 47.38 -4.25
C CYS A 2 -35.60 46.86 -4.55
N GLY A 3 -35.23 45.60 -4.32
CA GLY A 3 -35.94 44.35 -3.98
C GLY A 3 -34.91 43.28 -3.57
N GLY A 4 -35.29 42.13 -3.03
CA GLY A 4 -35.66 40.97 -3.84
C GLY A 4 -35.53 39.65 -3.05
N THR A 5 -36.51 38.77 -3.28
CA THR A 5 -36.55 37.31 -3.16
C THR A 5 -36.18 36.59 -1.86
N ASN A 6 -37.20 35.86 -1.38
CA ASN A 6 -37.15 34.66 -0.56
C ASN A 6 -35.94 33.74 -0.85
N GLY A 7 -35.31 33.28 0.21
CA GLY A 7 -34.38 32.17 0.17
C GLY A 7 -33.78 32.01 1.55
N LEU A 8 -34.40 31.18 2.40
CA LEU A 8 -33.64 30.51 3.45
C LEU A 8 -32.52 29.81 2.70
N ALA A 9 -31.30 30.32 2.81
CA ALA A 9 -30.12 29.60 2.36
C ALA A 9 -30.04 28.37 3.26
N GLU A 10 -30.69 27.29 2.82
CA GLU A 10 -30.44 25.97 3.34
C GLU A 10 -28.93 25.77 3.15
N CYS A 11 -28.21 25.76 4.27
CA CYS A 11 -26.82 25.33 4.28
C CYS A 11 -26.82 23.92 3.69
N GLY A 12 -26.52 23.82 2.39
CA GLY A 12 -26.32 22.55 1.73
C GLY A 12 -25.34 21.72 2.57
N PRO A 13 -25.53 20.40 2.65
CA PRO A 13 -24.76 19.56 3.54
C PRO A 13 -23.27 19.84 3.33
N MET A 14 -22.59 20.29 4.39
CA MET A 14 -21.15 20.51 4.30
C MET A 14 -20.48 19.18 4.04
N THR A 15 -19.90 19.04 2.84
CA THR A 15 -19.10 17.88 2.49
C THR A 15 -17.66 18.14 2.88
N ALA A 16 -17.17 17.46 3.92
CA ALA A 16 -15.74 17.37 4.20
C ALA A 16 -15.24 16.04 3.60
N TYR A 17 -14.24 16.11 2.71
CA TYR A 17 -13.68 14.91 2.04
C TYR A 17 -14.73 14.03 1.33
N GLY A 18 -15.82 14.62 0.82
CA GLY A 18 -16.89 13.90 0.14
C GLY A 18 -17.90 13.20 1.05
N HIS A 19 -17.84 13.40 2.37
CA HIS A 19 -18.82 12.84 3.32
C HIS A 19 -19.92 13.85 3.65
N SER A 20 -21.18 13.42 3.56
CA SER A 20 -22.36 14.18 4.02
C SER A 20 -22.60 13.95 5.52
N ALA A 21 -22.87 15.03 6.25
CA ALA A 21 -23.19 14.97 7.67
C ALA A 21 -24.44 14.10 7.93
N GLY A 22 -24.33 13.12 8.84
CA GLY A 22 -25.39 12.17 9.18
C GLY A 22 -25.19 10.76 8.62
N GLU A 23 -24.29 10.60 7.64
CA GLU A 23 -23.84 9.29 7.17
C GLU A 23 -22.68 8.78 8.02
N PHE A 24 -22.56 7.45 8.17
CA PHE A 24 -21.43 6.84 8.85
C PHE A 24 -20.13 7.18 8.12
N ILE A 25 -19.13 7.70 8.84
CA ILE A 25 -17.78 7.80 8.29
C ILE A 25 -17.17 6.41 8.38
N GLU A 26 -17.08 5.71 7.25
CA GLU A 26 -16.34 4.46 7.17
C GLU A 26 -14.86 4.75 7.41
N CYS A 27 -14.32 4.27 8.52
CA CYS A 27 -12.88 4.31 8.76
C CYS A 27 -12.24 3.25 7.86
N LEU A 28 -11.92 3.62 6.61
CA LEU A 28 -11.31 2.74 5.62
C LEU A 28 -9.86 2.34 5.95
N SER A 29 -9.37 2.72 7.13
CA SER A 29 -8.00 2.45 7.56
C SER A 29 -7.88 1.10 8.23
N ILE A 30 -6.99 0.26 7.70
CA ILE A 30 -6.77 -1.12 8.12
C ILE A 30 -5.33 -1.22 8.64
N ALA A 31 -5.18 -1.67 9.89
CA ALA A 31 -3.89 -1.96 10.47
C ALA A 31 -3.42 -3.36 10.04
N ILE A 32 -2.20 -3.46 9.52
CA ILE A 32 -1.63 -4.70 9.01
C ILE A 32 -0.21 -4.85 9.55
N GLN A 33 0.09 -5.96 10.21
CA GLN A 33 1.45 -6.33 10.55
C GLN A 33 1.97 -7.36 9.53
N LEU A 34 3.05 -7.01 8.84
CA LEU A 34 3.70 -7.87 7.86
C LEU A 34 5.11 -8.21 8.34
N ARG A 35 5.35 -9.50 8.56
CA ARG A 35 6.69 -10.05 8.80
C ARG A 35 7.24 -10.60 7.50
N LYS A 36 8.36 -10.07 7.03
CA LYS A 36 9.01 -10.58 5.81
C LYS A 36 9.59 -11.97 6.04
N GLU A 37 9.72 -12.70 4.96
CA GLU A 37 10.35 -14.02 4.96
C GLU A 37 11.76 -13.94 4.39
N GLU A 38 12.66 -14.74 4.95
CA GLU A 38 13.97 -14.96 4.37
C GLU A 38 13.78 -15.63 3.01
N SER A 39 14.40 -15.09 1.97
CA SER A 39 14.30 -15.69 0.65
C SER A 39 15.19 -16.93 0.62
N GLU A 40 14.67 -18.06 0.20
CA GLU A 40 15.42 -19.32 0.07
C GLU A 40 15.95 -19.48 -1.36
N TYR A 41 17.19 -19.95 -1.54
CA TYR A 41 17.65 -20.47 -2.83
C TYR A 41 17.53 -22.00 -2.87
N ASP A 42 16.98 -22.52 -3.96
CA ASP A 42 17.06 -23.95 -4.28
C ASP A 42 18.47 -24.30 -4.77
N VAL A 43 19.26 -24.98 -3.94
CA VAL A 43 20.56 -25.55 -4.32
C VAL A 43 20.41 -26.89 -5.04
N VAL A 44 19.62 -26.94 -6.10
CA VAL A 44 19.47 -28.17 -6.90
C VAL A 44 20.43 -28.11 -8.09
N PHE A 45 21.76 -28.11 -7.92
CA PHE A 45 22.67 -28.35 -9.08
C PHE A 45 24.14 -28.70 -8.76
N LEU A 46 24.46 -29.32 -7.63
CA LEU A 46 25.68 -30.16 -7.54
C LEU A 46 25.24 -31.62 -7.54
N ALA A 47 25.38 -32.25 -8.71
CA ALA A 47 25.01 -33.64 -8.96
C ALA A 47 25.50 -34.56 -7.82
N GLY A 48 24.56 -35.16 -7.07
CA GLY A 48 24.83 -36.31 -6.20
C GLY A 48 24.62 -36.14 -4.68
N TYR A 49 24.29 -34.96 -4.15
CA TYR A 49 23.95 -34.83 -2.72
C TYR A 49 22.45 -35.04 -2.48
N HIS A 50 22.08 -36.14 -1.83
CA HIS A 50 20.70 -36.46 -1.43
C HIS A 50 20.18 -35.66 -0.23
N ASN A 51 20.86 -34.57 0.16
CA ASN A 51 20.46 -33.74 1.29
C ASN A 51 20.18 -32.32 0.79
N ARG A 52 18.90 -31.93 0.76
CA ARG A 52 18.46 -30.58 0.38
C ARG A 52 18.85 -29.62 1.51
N GLN A 53 19.95 -28.89 1.33
CA GLN A 53 20.33 -27.83 2.25
C GLN A 53 19.79 -26.50 1.73
N ILE A 54 18.64 -26.07 2.23
CA ILE A 54 18.11 -24.73 1.93
C ILE A 54 19.08 -23.69 2.50
N LEU A 55 19.62 -22.81 1.66
CA LEU A 55 20.48 -21.71 2.08
C LEU A 55 19.71 -20.38 1.95
N PRO A 56 19.86 -19.46 2.91
CA PRO A 56 19.27 -18.14 2.79
C PRO A 56 19.93 -17.40 1.62
N ALA A 57 19.10 -16.76 0.80
CA ALA A 57 19.56 -15.79 -0.18
C ALA A 57 20.27 -14.66 0.55
N VAL A 58 21.47 -14.34 0.09
CA VAL A 58 22.23 -13.20 0.58
C VAL A 58 22.39 -12.17 -0.53
N ASP A 59 22.39 -10.90 -0.17
CA ASP A 59 22.77 -9.83 -1.08
C ASP A 59 24.29 -9.83 -1.36
N GLN A 60 24.74 -8.92 -2.22
CA GLN A 60 26.16 -8.77 -2.57
C GLN A 60 27.08 -8.44 -1.38
N PHE A 61 26.51 -8.09 -0.22
CA PHE A 61 27.22 -7.78 1.01
C PHE A 61 27.11 -8.91 2.05
N GLY A 62 26.47 -10.04 1.72
CA GLY A 62 26.31 -11.17 2.62
C GLY A 62 25.13 -11.06 3.60
N ASN A 63 24.25 -10.05 3.46
CA ASN A 63 23.08 -9.91 4.32
C ASN A 63 21.93 -10.78 3.81
N VAL A 64 21.18 -11.39 4.74
CA VAL A 64 19.95 -12.14 4.41
C VAL A 64 18.97 -11.27 3.63
N ALA A 65 18.57 -11.74 2.46
CA ALA A 65 17.61 -11.09 1.59
C ALA A 65 16.19 -11.47 2.00
N TYR A 66 15.39 -10.46 2.34
CA TYR A 66 14.00 -10.65 2.74
C TYR A 66 13.04 -10.43 1.57
N ARG A 67 12.12 -11.35 1.35
CA ARG A 67 10.98 -11.18 0.46
C ARG A 67 9.81 -10.55 1.22
N VAL A 68 9.29 -9.45 0.68
CA VAL A 68 8.13 -8.75 1.24
C VAL A 68 6.81 -9.17 0.58
N GLY A 69 6.83 -9.51 -0.72
CA GLY A 69 5.65 -10.04 -1.43
C GLY A 69 4.71 -9.02 -2.07
N PHE A 70 5.11 -7.74 -2.17
CA PHE A 70 4.31 -6.72 -2.85
C PHE A 70 5.18 -5.70 -3.58
N LYS A 71 4.56 -4.98 -4.52
CA LYS A 71 5.16 -3.83 -5.22
C LYS A 71 4.40 -2.56 -4.88
N ILE A 72 5.12 -1.44 -4.89
CA ILE A 72 4.53 -0.10 -4.70
C ILE A 72 4.64 0.75 -5.96
N GLY A 73 3.80 1.77 -6.04
CA GLY A 73 3.80 2.81 -7.08
C GLY A 73 3.30 4.13 -6.50
N GLY A 74 3.43 5.20 -7.28
CA GLY A 74 3.13 6.55 -6.82
C GLY A 74 4.25 7.14 -5.98
N GLY A 75 3.94 8.22 -5.25
CA GLY A 75 4.89 9.10 -4.58
C GLY A 75 4.81 10.51 -5.15
N ILE A 76 5.15 11.50 -4.33
CA ILE A 76 5.06 12.93 -4.68
C ILE A 76 6.00 13.35 -5.82
N ASP A 77 6.99 12.51 -6.12
CA ASP A 77 7.97 12.63 -7.19
C ASP A 77 7.52 11.96 -8.50
N GLN A 78 6.32 11.38 -8.55
CA GLN A 78 5.76 10.74 -9.73
C GLN A 78 4.50 11.47 -10.21
N ASP A 79 4.31 11.53 -11.52
CA ASP A 79 3.06 11.99 -12.12
C ASP A 79 2.04 10.84 -12.12
N PRO A 80 0.91 10.95 -11.39
CA PRO A 80 -0.12 9.92 -11.38
C PRO A 80 -0.73 9.65 -12.76
N ALA A 81 -0.68 10.61 -13.70
CA ALA A 81 -1.16 10.44 -15.06
C ALA A 81 -0.29 9.49 -15.90
N CYS A 82 0.97 9.28 -15.49
CA CYS A 82 1.91 8.37 -16.14
C CYS A 82 1.90 6.96 -15.52
N ALA A 83 1.13 6.73 -14.46
CA ALA A 83 1.08 5.44 -13.80
C ALA A 83 0.28 4.41 -14.64
N PRO A 84 0.67 3.12 -14.63
CA PRO A 84 -0.07 2.06 -15.34
C PRO A 84 -1.52 1.93 -14.85
N PHE A 85 -1.75 2.29 -13.59
CA PHE A 85 -3.06 2.38 -12.98
C PHE A 85 -3.22 3.81 -12.46
N ARG A 86 -4.36 4.44 -12.76
CA ARG A 86 -4.62 5.81 -12.34
C ARG A 86 -4.90 5.84 -10.84
N TYR A 87 -3.99 6.45 -10.08
CA TYR A 87 -4.20 6.74 -8.66
C TYR A 87 -5.01 8.03 -8.50
N PRO A 88 -5.82 8.16 -7.41
CA PRO A 88 -6.58 9.37 -7.16
C PRO A 88 -5.68 10.56 -6.77
N ASP A 89 -4.49 10.29 -6.24
CA ASP A 89 -3.52 11.29 -5.81
C ASP A 89 -2.07 10.78 -5.90
N GLN A 90 -1.11 11.58 -5.40
CA GLN A 90 0.32 11.28 -5.39
C GLN A 90 0.79 10.41 -4.20
N GLY A 91 -0.12 9.68 -3.54
CA GLY A 91 0.24 8.78 -2.44
C GLY A 91 1.03 7.54 -2.88
N ILE A 92 1.40 6.72 -1.89
CA ILE A 92 2.05 5.43 -2.12
C ILE A 92 0.99 4.32 -2.15
N TYR A 93 0.95 3.55 -3.24
CA TYR A 93 -0.07 2.52 -3.47
C TYR A 93 0.56 1.15 -3.68
N ILE A 94 -0.14 0.10 -3.23
CA ILE A 94 0.19 -1.28 -3.58
C ILE A 94 -0.26 -1.56 -5.01
N THR A 95 0.68 -1.89 -5.88
CA THR A 95 0.43 -2.12 -7.31
C THR A 95 0.32 -3.60 -7.66
N HIS A 96 0.93 -4.45 -6.85
CA HIS A 96 0.91 -5.89 -7.02
C HIS A 96 1.16 -6.59 -5.69
N ILE A 97 0.56 -7.76 -5.54
CA ILE A 97 0.81 -8.69 -4.43
C ILE A 97 1.12 -10.03 -5.06
N ASP A 98 2.25 -10.59 -4.69
CA ASP A 98 2.63 -11.92 -5.11
C ASP A 98 1.78 -12.94 -4.35
N GLU A 99 1.35 -14.00 -5.02
CA GLU A 99 0.68 -15.14 -4.39
C GLU A 99 1.60 -15.83 -3.37
N ASP A 100 0.98 -16.43 -2.35
CA ASP A 100 1.65 -17.13 -1.25
C ASP A 100 2.81 -16.36 -0.62
N SER A 101 2.69 -15.04 -0.60
CA SER A 101 3.70 -14.14 -0.05
C SER A 101 3.36 -13.65 1.34
N PRO A 102 4.34 -13.10 2.08
CA PRO A 102 4.06 -12.47 3.37
C PRO A 102 2.99 -11.39 3.28
N ALA A 103 2.99 -10.60 2.20
CA ALA A 103 1.99 -9.57 1.94
C ALA A 103 0.58 -10.13 1.76
N ALA A 104 0.45 -11.21 0.98
CA ALA A 104 -0.83 -11.87 0.74
C ALA A 104 -1.40 -12.44 2.05
N ARG A 105 -0.58 -13.14 2.84
CA ARG A 105 -0.99 -13.69 4.15
C ARG A 105 -1.29 -12.61 5.18
N ALA A 106 -0.63 -11.46 5.12
CA ALA A 106 -0.91 -10.30 5.96
C ALA A 106 -2.23 -9.59 5.59
N GLY A 107 -2.87 -9.96 4.47
CA GLY A 107 -4.16 -9.41 4.06
C GLY A 107 -4.07 -8.06 3.33
N LEU A 108 -2.87 -7.67 2.87
CA LEU A 108 -2.73 -6.56 1.93
C LEU A 108 -3.48 -6.88 0.64
N ARG A 109 -3.97 -5.83 -0.04
CA ARG A 109 -4.61 -5.95 -1.34
C ARG A 109 -4.01 -4.95 -2.31
N ARG A 110 -4.09 -5.29 -3.61
CA ARG A 110 -3.80 -4.32 -4.67
C ARG A 110 -4.75 -3.11 -4.52
N HIS A 111 -4.22 -1.93 -4.77
CA HIS A 111 -4.85 -0.62 -4.60
C HIS A 111 -4.99 -0.11 -3.17
N ASP A 112 -4.51 -0.85 -2.16
CA ASP A 112 -4.35 -0.28 -0.83
C ASP A 112 -3.40 0.93 -0.90
N LYS A 113 -3.82 2.06 -0.31
CA LYS A 113 -2.98 3.24 -0.13
C LYS A 113 -2.25 3.13 1.19
N ILE A 114 -0.93 3.18 1.18
CA ILE A 114 -0.12 3.13 2.41
C ILE A 114 -0.12 4.52 3.05
N LEU A 115 -0.66 4.62 4.26
CA LEU A 115 -0.70 5.85 5.05
C LEU A 115 0.47 5.95 6.02
N GLN A 116 0.87 4.82 6.60
CA GLN A 116 1.93 4.77 7.61
C GLN A 116 2.66 3.43 7.58
N VAL A 117 3.96 3.43 7.90
CA VAL A 117 4.75 2.22 8.16
C VAL A 117 5.68 2.47 9.35
N ASN A 118 5.61 1.62 10.38
CA ASN A 118 6.45 1.69 11.59
C ASN A 118 6.46 3.10 12.23
N GLY A 119 5.31 3.75 12.25
CA GLY A 119 5.18 5.11 12.79
C GLY A 119 5.50 6.24 11.80
N LEU A 120 6.21 5.95 10.69
CA LEU A 120 6.52 6.96 9.67
C LEU A 120 5.31 7.20 8.76
N ASP A 121 4.95 8.47 8.57
CA ASP A 121 3.92 8.90 7.62
C ASP A 121 4.37 8.69 6.16
N PHE A 122 3.52 8.03 5.38
CA PHE A 122 3.73 7.69 3.96
C PHE A 122 2.90 8.56 3.01
N THR A 123 2.09 9.50 3.51
CA THR A 123 1.16 10.29 2.70
C THR A 123 1.85 11.28 1.75
N LEU A 124 3.04 11.76 2.11
CA LEU A 124 3.82 12.75 1.35
C LEU A 124 5.26 12.29 1.08
N LEU A 125 5.47 10.97 0.95
CA LEU A 125 6.80 10.43 0.63
C LEU A 125 7.04 10.38 -0.88
N THR A 126 8.32 10.55 -1.24
CA THR A 126 8.79 10.16 -2.56
C THR A 126 8.80 8.64 -2.69
N HIS A 127 8.64 8.14 -3.89
CA HIS A 127 8.69 6.72 -4.21
C HIS A 127 9.99 6.09 -3.69
N GLU A 128 11.13 6.72 -3.99
CA GLU A 128 12.44 6.21 -3.61
C GLU A 128 12.58 6.08 -2.08
N ARG A 129 12.08 7.05 -1.32
CA ARG A 129 12.11 7.02 0.14
C ARG A 129 11.23 5.91 0.68
N ALA A 130 10.02 5.74 0.14
CA ALA A 130 9.13 4.66 0.53
C ALA A 130 9.77 3.28 0.29
N VAL A 131 10.37 3.06 -0.89
CA VAL A 131 11.09 1.81 -1.21
C VAL A 131 12.24 1.55 -0.22
N LYS A 132 13.10 2.55 0.00
CA LYS A 132 14.25 2.41 0.93
C LYS A 132 13.79 2.08 2.34
N TYR A 133 12.74 2.76 2.83
CA TYR A 133 12.22 2.55 4.17
C TYR A 133 11.62 1.16 4.33
N ILE A 134 10.76 0.74 3.40
CA ILE A 134 10.15 -0.61 3.41
C ILE A 134 11.23 -1.68 3.39
N LYS A 135 12.29 -1.53 2.57
CA LYS A 135 13.38 -2.52 2.49
C LYS A 135 14.14 -2.71 3.80
N LYS A 136 14.32 -1.64 4.58
CA LYS A 136 15.16 -1.61 5.78
C LYS A 136 14.68 -2.52 6.93
N TYR A 137 13.37 -2.68 7.12
CA TYR A 137 12.81 -3.36 8.29
C TYR A 137 12.31 -4.77 7.96
N ALA A 138 12.56 -5.75 8.83
CA ALA A 138 12.06 -7.11 8.66
C ALA A 138 10.56 -7.25 8.99
N VAL A 139 10.06 -6.38 9.88
CA VAL A 139 8.63 -6.29 10.24
C VAL A 139 8.12 -4.90 9.90
N LEU A 140 6.92 -4.84 9.33
CA LEU A 140 6.23 -3.62 8.93
C LEU A 140 4.87 -3.58 9.64
N ASP A 141 4.71 -2.63 10.56
CA ASP A 141 3.42 -2.24 11.13
C ASP A 141 2.83 -1.14 10.24
N MET A 142 1.85 -1.50 9.41
CA MET A 142 1.32 -0.68 8.35
C MET A 142 -0.09 -0.18 8.68
N LEU A 143 -0.38 1.06 8.32
CA LEU A 143 -1.75 1.57 8.22
C LEU A 143 -2.05 1.81 6.75
N VAL A 144 -3.10 1.18 6.21
CA VAL A 144 -3.50 1.33 4.81
C VAL A 144 -4.93 1.81 4.69
N ALA A 145 -5.24 2.63 3.68
CA ALA A 145 -6.61 2.93 3.29
C ALA A 145 -7.05 2.02 2.14
N ARG A 146 -8.24 1.42 2.28
CA ARG A 146 -8.86 0.59 1.26
C ARG A 146 -10.24 1.14 0.93
N ALA A 147 -10.39 1.80 -0.22
CA ALA A 147 -11.72 2.12 -0.72
C ALA A 147 -12.36 0.83 -1.27
N GLU A 148 -13.59 0.54 -0.88
CA GLU A 148 -14.38 -0.45 -1.62
C GLU A 148 -14.60 0.11 -3.03
N LEU A 149 -14.02 -0.56 -4.03
CA LEU A 149 -14.36 -0.27 -5.42
C LEU A 149 -15.85 -0.61 -5.60
N PRO A 150 -16.70 0.30 -6.11
CA PRO A 150 -18.06 -0.06 -6.46
C PRO A 150 -18.01 -1.26 -7.40
N PRO A 151 -18.94 -2.23 -7.27
CA PRO A 151 -18.98 -3.38 -8.15
C PRO A 151 -19.00 -2.90 -9.60
N LEU A 152 -18.16 -3.48 -10.44
CA LEU A 152 -18.22 -3.25 -11.87
C LEU A 152 -19.57 -3.78 -12.34
N HIS A 153 -20.49 -2.87 -12.66
CA HIS A 153 -21.67 -3.23 -13.42
C HIS A 153 -21.19 -3.74 -14.79
N HIS A 154 -21.46 -5.01 -15.06
CA HIS A 154 -21.26 -5.65 -16.35
C HIS A 154 -22.19 -5.03 -17.41
#